data_AF-A0A1U7YSP9-F1
#
_entry.id   AF-A0A1U7YSP9-F1
#
_cell.length_a   1.000
_cell.length_b   1.000
_cell.length_c   1.000
_cell.angle_alpha   90.00
_cell.angle_beta   90.00
_cell.angle_gamma   90.00
#
_symmetry.space_group_name_H-M   'P 1'
#
loop_
_entity.id
_entity.type
_entity.pdbx_description
1 polymer ?
#
loop_
_entity_poly.entity_id
_entity_poly.type
_entity_poly.pdbx_seq_one_letter_code
_entity_poly.pdbx_strand_id
1 'polypeptide(L)'
;MTDSGSVQLLTIQLNKSCKRVFQFERFNSLCNGFVQVGRYSDLSNRTGAFELPKGSGRKWTVERDLNQLKECREDPTDGFEVIRIVGKNPFLWHDHWPVKDYAKVFECLVLVDEIAEEAEKVVYKIRELGSKARRKTDVLEKNETLKDSSSQLTPFVAVHMRIEKDWMIHCKKLEQRSNTSQICSSKEEIVERVGHIGGLGYHTVVYVAVADSLLEDPSILSGWKEGLLPFEKKKLGVWDIYKKYPYLIKSAIDYEVCLRADAFVGNSFSTFSNLIVLERTQRMIRMGVTRSCGVDVRWPSYAYNILGEAGGPQKWFTDMSGSSLQAISYGSNNISC
;
A
#
# COMPACT_ATOMS: atom_id res chain seq x y z
N MET A 1 12.53 -9.47 41.11
CA MET A 1 12.65 -10.77 40.41
C MET A 1 11.90 -10.63 39.11
N THR A 2 12.64 -10.71 38.03
CA THR A 2 12.25 -10.45 36.64
C THR A 2 11.27 -11.51 36.15
N ASP A 3 10.04 -11.09 35.87
CA ASP A 3 9.03 -11.92 35.23
C ASP A 3 9.37 -11.99 33.73
N SER A 4 10.00 -13.10 33.34
CA SER A 4 10.32 -13.43 31.95
C SER A 4 9.03 -13.81 31.25
N GLY A 5 8.35 -12.80 30.69
CA GLY A 5 7.18 -12.97 29.84
C GLY A 5 7.49 -13.93 28.69
N SER A 6 6.88 -15.11 28.74
CA SER A 6 6.86 -16.09 27.67
C SER A 6 6.23 -15.44 26.44
N VAL A 7 7.07 -15.14 25.45
CA VAL A 7 6.63 -14.74 24.10
C VAL A 7 5.95 -15.96 23.49
N GLN A 8 4.62 -16.03 23.56
CA GLN A 8 3.86 -17.02 22.80
C GLN A 8 4.03 -16.72 21.31
N LEU A 9 4.78 -17.59 20.62
CA LEU A 9 4.89 -17.61 19.17
C LEU A 9 3.52 -17.99 18.58
N LEU A 10 2.70 -16.99 18.27
CA LEU A 10 1.51 -17.18 17.46
C LEU A 10 1.98 -17.50 16.02
N THR A 11 2.07 -18.78 15.68
CA THR A 11 2.41 -19.20 14.31
C THR A 11 1.21 -18.93 13.40
N ILE A 12 1.12 -17.70 12.90
CA ILE A 12 0.15 -17.34 11.87
C ILE A 12 0.59 -18.03 10.58
N GLN A 13 -0.22 -18.98 10.11
CA GLN A 13 -0.01 -19.68 8.85
C GLN A 13 0.00 -18.67 7.69
N LEU A 14 1.18 -18.23 7.27
CA LEU A 14 1.31 -17.44 6.06
C LEU A 14 1.04 -18.34 4.84
N ASN A 15 0.12 -17.91 3.98
CA ASN A 15 -0.17 -18.59 2.72
C ASN A 15 1.12 -18.79 1.90
N LYS A 16 1.21 -19.85 1.09
CA LYS A 16 2.35 -20.16 0.20
C LYS A 16 2.80 -18.96 -0.64
N SER A 17 1.93 -17.97 -0.86
CA SER A 17 2.22 -16.72 -1.54
C SER A 17 3.21 -15.80 -0.81
N CYS A 18 3.27 -15.80 0.53
CA CYS A 18 4.09 -14.83 1.27
C CYS A 18 5.59 -15.09 1.12
N LYS A 19 6.02 -16.36 1.18
CA LYS A 19 7.43 -16.76 0.94
C LYS A 19 7.91 -16.48 -0.48
N ARG A 20 7.00 -16.25 -1.42
CA ARG A 20 7.32 -15.86 -2.81
C ARG A 20 7.50 -14.34 -2.97
N VAL A 21 7.12 -13.56 -1.97
CA VAL A 21 7.19 -12.09 -2.00
C VAL A 21 8.24 -11.58 -1.03
N PHE A 22 8.32 -12.16 0.19
CA PHE A 22 9.22 -11.68 1.24
C PHE A 22 10.22 -12.75 1.72
N GLN A 23 11.43 -12.28 2.06
CA GLN A 23 12.52 -13.07 2.62
C GLN A 23 12.20 -13.46 4.07
N PHE A 24 11.76 -14.70 4.24
CA PHE A 24 11.31 -15.24 5.52
C PHE A 24 12.35 -15.11 6.65
N GLU A 25 13.59 -15.53 6.42
CA GLU A 25 14.64 -15.48 7.47
C GLU A 25 14.98 -14.05 7.86
N ARG A 26 15.01 -13.15 6.88
CA ARG A 26 15.33 -11.75 7.12
C ARG A 26 14.21 -11.04 7.88
N PHE A 27 12.96 -11.36 7.59
CA PHE A 27 11.81 -10.90 8.38
C PHE A 27 11.95 -11.30 9.86
N ASN A 28 12.17 -12.59 10.12
CA ASN A 28 12.31 -13.10 11.49
C ASN A 28 13.52 -12.54 12.23
N SER A 29 14.61 -12.26 11.51
CA SER A 29 15.80 -11.61 12.06
C SER A 29 15.54 -10.15 12.42
N LEU A 30 14.84 -9.39 11.57
CA LEU A 30 14.58 -7.97 11.78
C LEU A 30 13.49 -7.72 12.84
N CYS A 31 12.49 -8.59 12.90
CA CYS A 31 11.39 -8.50 13.87
C CYS A 31 11.57 -9.43 15.08
N ASN A 32 12.80 -9.87 15.36
CA ASN A 32 13.11 -10.67 16.55
C ASN A 32 12.67 -9.93 17.82
N GLY A 33 11.99 -10.63 18.75
CA GLY A 33 11.47 -10.05 19.97
C GLY A 33 10.19 -9.21 19.80
N PHE A 34 9.65 -9.13 18.58
CA PHE A 34 8.40 -8.42 18.29
C PHE A 34 7.35 -9.34 17.64
N VAL A 35 7.59 -9.75 16.38
CA VAL A 35 6.72 -10.69 15.66
C VAL A 35 7.56 -11.62 14.82
N GLN A 36 7.31 -12.92 14.92
CA GLN A 36 8.04 -13.92 14.16
C GLN A 36 7.06 -14.88 13.52
N VAL A 37 7.46 -15.43 12.38
CA VAL A 37 6.68 -16.40 11.63
C VAL A 37 7.41 -17.73 11.74
N GLY A 38 6.70 -18.79 12.16
CA GLY A 38 7.23 -20.15 12.16
C GLY A 38 7.15 -20.81 10.77
N ARG A 39 8.03 -21.78 10.47
CA ARG A 39 7.83 -22.64 9.30
C ARG A 39 6.95 -23.82 9.71
N TYR A 40 6.10 -24.25 8.79
CA TYR A 40 5.31 -25.46 9.00
C TYR A 40 6.19 -26.72 9.22
N SER A 41 7.40 -26.73 8.64
CA SER A 41 8.38 -27.81 8.85
C SER A 41 8.87 -27.93 10.29
N ASP A 42 8.72 -26.88 11.09
CA ASP A 42 9.26 -26.82 12.44
C ASP A 42 8.28 -27.44 13.45
N LEU A 43 7.08 -27.83 12.99
CA LEU A 43 6.04 -28.45 13.80
C LEU A 43 6.31 -29.94 13.98
N SER A 44 6.22 -30.42 15.22
CA SER A 44 6.29 -31.83 15.58
C SER A 44 5.05 -32.63 15.15
N ASN A 45 3.93 -31.95 14.86
CA ASN A 45 2.61 -32.50 14.50
C ASN A 45 2.09 -33.52 15.50
N ARG A 46 2.48 -33.40 16.78
CA ARG A 46 2.06 -34.33 17.84
C ARG A 46 0.61 -34.11 18.26
N THR A 47 0.14 -32.88 18.11
CA THR A 47 -1.26 -32.52 18.35
C THR A 47 -1.96 -32.27 17.03
N GLY A 48 -3.26 -32.52 16.96
CA GLY A 48 -4.08 -32.01 15.86
C GLY A 48 -4.04 -30.48 15.79
N ALA A 49 -4.65 -29.89 14.76
CA ALA A 49 -4.86 -28.44 14.73
C ALA A 49 -6.10 -28.09 15.56
N PHE A 50 -5.98 -27.12 16.46
CA PHE A 50 -7.14 -26.47 17.06
C PHE A 50 -7.76 -25.54 16.04
N GLU A 51 -8.98 -25.86 15.59
CA GLU A 51 -9.69 -24.99 14.67
C GLU A 51 -10.35 -23.85 15.45
N LEU A 52 -9.83 -22.63 15.29
CA LEU A 52 -10.41 -21.43 15.84
C LEU A 52 -11.41 -20.83 14.84
N PRO A 53 -12.72 -20.95 15.06
CA PRO A 53 -13.72 -20.41 14.15
C PRO A 53 -13.76 -18.88 14.24
N LYS A 54 -13.44 -18.22 13.12
CA LYS A 54 -13.71 -16.81 12.86
C LYS A 54 -14.95 -16.70 11.97
N GLY A 55 -16.00 -16.08 12.52
CA GLY A 55 -17.27 -15.92 11.82
C GLY A 55 -17.23 -14.97 10.62
N SER A 56 -18.32 -14.96 9.85
CA SER A 56 -18.60 -13.96 8.82
C SER A 56 -19.86 -13.16 9.15
N GLY A 57 -19.88 -11.87 8.82
CA GLY A 57 -21.09 -11.03 8.83
C GLY A 57 -21.11 -9.95 9.92
N ARG A 58 -22.21 -9.18 9.97
CA ARG A 58 -22.44 -8.04 10.88
C ARG A 58 -22.30 -8.36 12.39
N LYS A 59 -22.22 -9.64 12.76
CA LYS A 59 -22.09 -10.11 14.15
C LYS A 59 -20.63 -10.27 14.61
N TRP A 60 -19.66 -10.24 13.69
CA TRP A 60 -18.25 -10.38 14.03
C TRP A 60 -17.59 -9.01 14.08
N THR A 61 -17.52 -8.44 15.29
CA THR A 61 -16.99 -7.10 15.58
C THR A 61 -15.65 -7.20 16.32
N VAL A 62 -14.93 -6.07 16.44
CA VAL A 62 -13.70 -5.94 17.23
C VAL A 62 -13.92 -6.44 18.67
N GLU A 63 -15.05 -6.10 19.28
CA GLU A 63 -15.38 -6.53 20.64
C GLU A 63 -15.61 -8.04 20.74
N ARG A 64 -16.31 -8.63 19.75
CA ARG A 64 -16.52 -10.08 19.71
C ARG A 64 -15.20 -10.82 19.52
N ASP A 65 -14.32 -10.24 18.71
CA ASP A 65 -12.98 -10.76 18.46
C ASP A 65 -12.11 -10.76 19.72
N LEU A 66 -12.13 -9.65 20.46
CA LEU A 66 -11.43 -9.53 21.74
C LEU A 66 -12.00 -10.48 22.80
N ASN A 67 -13.32 -10.67 22.85
CA ASN A 67 -13.95 -11.62 23.76
C ASN A 67 -13.54 -13.06 23.44
N GLN A 68 -13.47 -13.45 22.15
CA GLN A 68 -12.98 -14.77 21.77
C GLN A 68 -11.51 -14.97 22.19
N LEU A 69 -10.66 -13.95 22.05
CA LEU A 69 -9.26 -14.02 22.50
C LEU A 69 -9.15 -14.23 24.02
N LYS A 70 -10.06 -13.63 24.81
CA LYS A 70 -10.13 -13.86 26.26
C LYS A 70 -10.62 -15.27 26.60
N GLU A 71 -11.68 -15.74 25.93
CA GLU A 71 -12.20 -17.11 26.08
C GLU A 71 -11.11 -18.16 25.77
N CYS A 72 -10.28 -17.93 24.74
CA CYS A 72 -9.18 -18.84 24.40
C CYS A 72 -8.08 -18.94 25.47
N ARG A 73 -7.94 -17.93 26.36
CA ARG A 73 -6.99 -17.98 27.48
C ARG A 73 -7.44 -18.89 28.62
N GLU A 74 -8.73 -19.16 28.71
CA GLU A 74 -9.33 -20.00 29.77
C GLU A 74 -9.45 -21.47 29.34
N ASP A 75 -9.50 -21.73 28.03
CA ASP A 75 -9.56 -23.06 27.40
C ASP A 75 -8.13 -23.61 27.17
N PRO A 76 -7.87 -24.95 27.14
CA PRO A 76 -6.53 -25.52 27.01
C PRO A 76 -6.01 -25.45 25.55
N THR A 77 -6.16 -24.29 24.91
CA THR A 77 -5.60 -24.00 23.58
C THR A 77 -4.08 -24.07 23.58
N ASP A 78 -3.44 -23.79 24.72
CA ASP A 78 -2.01 -23.97 24.96
C ASP A 78 -1.53 -25.43 24.78
N GLY A 79 -2.45 -26.39 24.80
CA GLY A 79 -2.15 -27.79 24.52
C GLY A 79 -1.95 -28.10 23.03
N PHE A 80 -2.24 -27.17 22.13
CA PHE A 80 -2.15 -27.38 20.68
C PHE A 80 -0.95 -26.66 20.08
N GLU A 81 -0.16 -27.39 19.31
CA GLU A 81 0.98 -26.85 18.56
C GLU A 81 0.53 -25.97 17.37
N VAL A 82 -0.68 -26.23 16.85
CA VAL A 82 -1.23 -25.51 15.68
C VAL A 82 -2.61 -24.97 16.01
N ILE A 83 -2.75 -23.65 15.97
CA ILE A 83 -4.04 -22.96 15.97
C ILE A 83 -4.37 -22.59 14.52
N ARG A 84 -5.36 -23.27 13.95
CA ARG A 84 -5.85 -23.01 12.59
C ARG A 84 -7.04 -22.05 12.66
N ILE A 85 -6.86 -20.84 12.17
CA ILE A 85 -7.96 -19.90 12.01
C ILE A 85 -8.81 -20.33 10.81
N VAL A 86 -10.07 -20.67 11.05
CA VAL A 86 -11.03 -21.08 10.01
C VAL A 86 -12.12 -20.03 9.85
N GLY A 87 -12.50 -19.67 8.62
CA GLY A 87 -13.53 -18.66 8.39
C GLY A 87 -13.28 -17.72 7.22
N LYS A 88 -14.24 -16.83 6.94
CA LYS A 88 -14.17 -15.90 5.78
C LYS A 88 -13.30 -14.66 6.03
N ASN A 89 -13.17 -14.20 7.28
CA ASN A 89 -12.48 -12.95 7.63
C ASN A 89 -11.47 -13.13 8.80
N PRO A 90 -10.37 -13.87 8.61
CA PRO A 90 -9.36 -14.05 9.66
C PRO A 90 -8.62 -12.76 10.05
N PHE A 91 -8.86 -11.66 9.33
CA PHE A 91 -8.06 -10.43 9.33
C PHE A 91 -8.27 -9.49 10.52
N LEU A 92 -9.30 -9.66 11.37
CA LEU A 92 -9.56 -8.68 12.44
C LEU A 92 -8.49 -8.59 13.55
N TRP A 93 -7.52 -9.50 13.61
CA TRP A 93 -6.53 -9.46 14.69
C TRP A 93 -5.56 -8.30 14.59
N HIS A 94 -5.14 -7.95 13.37
CA HIS A 94 -4.29 -6.78 13.20
C HIS A 94 -5.06 -5.48 13.45
N ASP A 95 -6.39 -5.49 13.39
CA ASP A 95 -7.18 -4.30 13.73
C ASP A 95 -6.99 -3.91 15.19
N HIS A 96 -6.67 -4.84 16.10
CA HIS A 96 -6.38 -4.49 17.50
C HIS A 96 -4.99 -3.90 17.72
N TRP A 97 -4.12 -3.89 16.71
CA TRP A 97 -2.77 -3.35 16.88
C TRP A 97 -2.82 -1.83 16.82
N PRO A 98 -2.12 -1.13 17.74
CA PRO A 98 -1.82 0.29 17.55
C PRO A 98 -1.18 0.51 16.18
N VAL A 99 -1.59 1.55 15.46
CA VAL A 99 -1.14 1.83 14.09
C VAL A 99 0.40 1.88 14.04
N LYS A 100 1.01 2.57 15.00
CA LYS A 100 2.47 2.67 15.14
C LYS A 100 3.16 1.32 15.31
N ASP A 101 2.56 0.37 16.01
CA ASP A 101 3.16 -0.95 16.21
C ASP A 101 3.01 -1.82 14.98
N TYR A 102 1.86 -1.75 14.31
CA TYR A 102 1.67 -2.44 13.03
C TYR A 102 2.61 -1.90 11.94
N ALA A 103 2.88 -0.60 11.93
CA ALA A 103 3.84 0.02 11.00
C ALA A 103 5.24 -0.59 11.11
N LYS A 104 5.67 -1.02 12.31
CA LYS A 104 6.98 -1.66 12.50
C LYS A 104 7.10 -2.98 11.74
N VAL A 105 6.00 -3.67 11.47
CA VAL A 105 6.00 -4.92 10.68
C VAL A 105 6.55 -4.65 9.28
N PHE A 106 6.21 -3.51 8.68
CA PHE A 106 6.69 -3.13 7.34
C PHE A 106 8.21 -2.91 7.30
N GLU A 107 8.84 -2.56 8.43
CA GLU A 107 10.29 -2.42 8.51
C GLU A 107 11.03 -3.76 8.42
N CYS A 108 10.33 -4.85 8.74
CA CYS A 108 10.86 -6.20 8.67
C CYS A 108 10.56 -6.88 7.33
N LEU A 109 9.63 -6.34 6.54
CA LEU A 109 9.26 -6.89 5.24
C LEU A 109 10.37 -6.60 4.22
N VAL A 110 11.18 -7.61 3.94
CA VAL A 110 12.20 -7.54 2.88
C VAL A 110 11.76 -8.35 1.69
N LEU A 111 11.65 -7.73 0.52
CA LEU A 111 11.29 -8.42 -0.73
C LEU A 111 12.33 -9.48 -1.10
N VAL A 112 11.87 -10.58 -1.70
CA VAL A 112 12.78 -11.52 -2.37
C VAL A 112 13.42 -10.84 -3.57
N ASP A 113 14.67 -11.21 -3.88
CA ASP A 113 15.49 -10.53 -4.89
C ASP A 113 14.78 -10.49 -6.25
N GLU A 114 14.12 -11.57 -6.65
CA GLU A 114 13.34 -11.65 -7.89
C GLU A 114 12.29 -10.51 -7.98
N ILE A 115 11.48 -10.31 -6.94
CA ILE A 115 10.43 -9.29 -6.96
C ILE A 115 11.01 -7.88 -6.84
N ALA A 116 12.09 -7.72 -6.07
CA ALA A 116 12.80 -6.45 -5.95
C ALA A 116 13.40 -6.02 -7.30
N GLU A 117 13.99 -6.95 -8.06
CA GLU A 117 14.52 -6.71 -9.40
C GLU A 117 13.42 -6.38 -10.41
N GLU A 118 12.28 -7.08 -10.37
CA GLU A 118 11.16 -6.77 -11.25
C GLU A 118 10.58 -5.37 -10.98
N ALA A 119 10.43 -4.98 -9.70
CA ALA A 119 10.04 -3.61 -9.35
C ALA A 119 11.07 -2.56 -9.81
N GLU A 120 12.37 -2.86 -9.68
CA GLU A 120 13.44 -1.97 -10.15
C GLU A 120 13.38 -1.76 -11.67
N LYS A 121 13.14 -2.82 -12.46
CA LYS A 121 12.96 -2.71 -13.92
C LYS A 121 11.79 -1.80 -14.29
N VAL A 122 10.68 -1.88 -13.54
CA VAL A 122 9.52 -1.00 -13.75
C VAL A 122 9.87 0.45 -13.45
N VAL A 123 10.48 0.73 -12.29
CA VAL A 123 10.91 2.09 -11.92
C VAL A 123 11.92 2.65 -12.92
N TYR A 124 12.92 1.85 -13.32
CA TYR A 124 13.89 2.24 -14.33
C TYR A 124 13.18 2.65 -15.63
N LYS A 125 12.20 1.87 -16.08
CA LYS A 125 11.46 2.17 -17.31
C LYS A 125 10.66 3.48 -17.22
N ILE A 126 10.01 3.72 -16.08
CA ILE A 126 9.28 4.96 -15.79
C ILE A 126 10.24 6.16 -15.90
N ARG A 127 11.38 6.09 -15.22
CA ARG A 127 12.37 7.18 -15.20
C ARG A 127 13.03 7.36 -16.57
N GLU A 128 13.28 6.29 -17.33
CA GLU A 128 13.80 6.34 -18.69
C GLU A 128 12.87 7.13 -19.63
N LEU A 129 11.56 6.89 -19.56
CA LEU A 129 10.57 7.62 -20.37
C LEU A 129 10.53 9.10 -20.00
N GLY A 130 10.58 9.42 -18.70
CA GLY A 130 10.64 10.80 -18.24
C GLY A 130 11.89 11.53 -18.76
N SER A 131 13.05 10.89 -18.68
CA SER A 131 14.31 11.45 -19.20
C SER A 131 14.30 11.61 -20.73
N LYS A 132 13.58 10.76 -21.47
CA LYS A 132 13.40 10.90 -22.92
C LYS A 132 12.45 12.06 -23.26
N ALA A 133 11.38 12.22 -22.50
CA ALA A 133 10.42 13.31 -22.71
C ALA A 133 11.07 14.68 -22.47
N ARG A 134 11.82 14.85 -21.37
CA ARG A 134 12.56 16.10 -21.07
C ARG A 134 13.52 16.48 -22.19
N ARG A 135 14.38 15.54 -22.61
CA ARG A 135 15.38 15.77 -23.68
C ARG A 135 14.76 16.16 -25.02
N LYS A 136 13.58 15.64 -25.38
CA LYS A 136 12.91 16.03 -26.63
C LYS A 136 12.51 17.50 -26.63
N THR A 137 12.14 18.02 -25.47
CA THR A 137 11.69 19.41 -25.30
C THR A 137 12.88 20.35 -25.20
N ASP A 138 13.96 19.96 -24.50
CA ASP A 138 15.21 20.73 -24.46
C ASP A 138 15.79 20.95 -25.88
N VAL A 139 15.66 19.95 -26.76
CA VAL A 139 16.08 20.04 -28.18
C VAL A 139 15.17 20.98 -28.99
N LEU A 140 13.90 21.15 -28.60
CA LEU A 140 12.94 22.05 -29.25
C LEU A 140 13.06 23.51 -28.75
N GLU A 141 13.62 23.75 -27.55
CA GLU A 141 13.66 25.07 -26.89
C GLU A 141 14.93 25.93 -27.10
N LYS A 142 15.92 25.45 -27.90
CA LYS A 142 17.16 26.12 -28.43
C LYS A 142 18.50 25.90 -27.68
N ASN A 143 19.51 25.52 -28.47
CA ASN A 143 20.79 26.21 -28.75
C ASN A 143 21.58 27.01 -27.69
N GLU A 144 21.45 26.81 -26.37
CA GLU A 144 22.37 27.42 -25.41
C GLU A 144 22.90 26.46 -24.33
N THR A 145 24.23 26.32 -24.36
CA THR A 145 25.16 25.91 -23.30
C THR A 145 24.71 24.85 -22.29
N LEU A 146 25.06 23.60 -22.64
CA LEU A 146 25.21 22.48 -21.73
C LEU A 146 26.16 22.83 -20.57
N LYS A 147 25.60 23.12 -19.38
CA LYS A 147 26.33 22.98 -18.12
C LYS A 147 25.48 22.24 -17.10
N ASP A 148 26.08 21.15 -16.61
CA ASP A 148 25.70 20.33 -15.46
C ASP A 148 24.42 19.47 -15.57
N SER A 149 24.49 18.44 -16.42
CA SER A 149 23.69 17.22 -16.23
C SER A 149 24.24 16.42 -15.03
N SER A 150 24.11 16.97 -13.82
CA SER A 150 24.29 16.15 -12.62
C SER A 150 23.14 15.15 -12.52
N SER A 151 23.47 13.96 -12.03
CA SER A 151 22.71 12.70 -12.04
C SER A 151 21.41 12.69 -11.23
N GLN A 152 20.50 13.65 -11.46
CA GLN A 152 19.21 13.66 -10.79
C GLN A 152 18.27 12.66 -11.46
N LEU A 153 17.83 11.66 -10.69
CA LEU A 153 16.80 10.70 -11.10
C LEU A 153 15.54 11.46 -11.53
N THR A 154 15.01 11.20 -12.72
CA THR A 154 13.79 11.85 -13.21
C THR A 154 12.61 11.51 -12.30
N PRO A 155 11.97 12.49 -11.63
CA PRO A 155 10.90 12.22 -10.70
C PRO A 155 9.64 11.71 -11.39
N PHE A 156 8.83 10.92 -10.69
CA PHE A 156 7.54 10.45 -11.17
C PHE A 156 6.48 10.41 -10.07
N VAL A 157 5.22 10.48 -10.49
CA VAL A 157 4.05 10.34 -9.62
C VAL A 157 3.47 8.95 -9.83
N ALA A 158 3.12 8.25 -8.76
CA ALA A 158 2.33 7.03 -8.85
C ALA A 158 0.88 7.30 -8.41
N VAL A 159 -0.08 6.90 -9.25
CA VAL A 159 -1.51 7.04 -9.00
C VAL A 159 -2.13 5.65 -8.97
N HIS A 160 -2.61 5.22 -7.79
CA HIS A 160 -3.38 3.98 -7.67
C HIS A 160 -4.86 4.25 -7.92
N MET A 161 -5.35 3.92 -9.12
CA MET A 161 -6.75 4.13 -9.50
C MET A 161 -7.61 2.93 -9.12
N ARG A 162 -8.37 3.08 -8.02
CA ARG A 162 -9.39 2.11 -7.59
C ARG A 162 -10.73 2.50 -8.21
N ILE A 163 -10.98 2.05 -9.44
CA ILE A 163 -12.19 2.37 -10.22
C ILE A 163 -12.81 1.12 -10.89
N GLU A 164 -12.45 -0.07 -10.42
CA GLU A 164 -13.02 -1.32 -10.91
C GLU A 164 -14.54 -1.35 -10.71
N LYS A 165 -15.27 -2.04 -11.59
CA LYS A 165 -16.74 -2.05 -11.58
C LYS A 165 -17.31 -2.53 -10.23
N ASP A 166 -16.71 -3.57 -9.64
CA ASP A 166 -17.10 -4.10 -8.34
C ASP A 166 -16.81 -3.10 -7.21
N TRP A 167 -15.67 -2.43 -7.27
CA TRP A 167 -15.33 -1.34 -6.35
C TRP A 167 -16.31 -0.17 -6.46
N MET A 168 -16.62 0.30 -7.67
CA MET A 168 -17.54 1.43 -7.87
C MET A 168 -18.95 1.11 -7.36
N ILE A 169 -19.40 -0.14 -7.46
CA ILE A 169 -20.67 -0.59 -6.86
C ILE A 169 -20.56 -0.61 -5.33
N HIS A 170 -19.44 -1.10 -4.79
CA HIS A 170 -19.21 -1.18 -3.36
C HIS A 170 -19.15 0.21 -2.71
N CYS A 171 -18.32 1.10 -3.23
CA CYS A 171 -18.11 2.42 -2.67
C CYS A 171 -19.42 3.25 -2.72
N LYS A 172 -20.20 3.18 -3.81
CA LYS A 172 -21.47 3.93 -3.92
C LYS A 172 -22.48 3.48 -2.87
N LYS A 173 -22.54 2.18 -2.59
CA LYS A 173 -23.38 1.65 -1.50
C LYS A 173 -22.89 2.10 -0.13
N LEU A 174 -21.57 2.23 0.06
CA LEU A 174 -20.99 2.69 1.31
C LEU A 174 -21.26 4.19 1.53
N GLU A 175 -21.15 5.01 0.48
CA GLU A 175 -21.51 6.43 0.46
C GLU A 175 -22.96 6.66 0.83
N GLN A 176 -23.89 5.92 0.20
CA GLN A 176 -25.32 5.98 0.52
C GLN A 176 -25.61 5.67 1.99
N ARG A 177 -24.89 4.69 2.58
CA ARG A 177 -25.06 4.31 3.98
C ARG A 177 -24.45 5.31 4.96
N SER A 178 -23.36 5.95 4.55
CA SER A 178 -22.56 6.83 5.41
C SER A 178 -22.88 8.31 5.19
N ASN A 179 -23.83 8.62 4.28
CA ASN A 179 -24.22 9.97 3.89
C ASN A 179 -23.03 10.88 3.55
N THR A 180 -22.14 10.39 2.68
CA THR A 180 -20.94 11.10 2.23
C THR A 180 -20.71 10.88 0.74
N SER A 181 -19.95 11.77 0.10
CA SER A 181 -19.52 11.69 -1.31
C SER A 181 -18.01 11.65 -1.46
N GLN A 182 -17.29 11.30 -0.39
CA GLN A 182 -15.83 11.34 -0.32
C GLN A 182 -15.18 9.94 -0.36
N ILE A 183 -15.85 8.93 -0.91
CA ILE A 183 -15.33 7.55 -0.94
C ILE A 183 -15.01 7.14 -2.38
N CYS A 184 -16.00 7.28 -3.25
CA CYS A 184 -15.86 7.02 -4.67
C CYS A 184 -15.19 8.21 -5.36
N SER A 185 -14.53 7.95 -6.47
CA SER A 185 -14.21 9.00 -7.45
C SER A 185 -14.27 8.42 -8.84
N SER A 186 -14.79 9.19 -9.79
CA SER A 186 -14.70 8.83 -11.19
C SER A 186 -13.27 8.99 -11.71
N LYS A 187 -13.01 8.45 -12.90
CA LYS A 187 -11.74 8.68 -13.59
C LYS A 187 -11.50 10.18 -13.81
N GLU A 188 -12.53 10.89 -14.25
CA GLU A 188 -12.48 12.33 -14.54
C GLU A 188 -12.08 13.12 -13.29
N GLU A 189 -12.70 12.82 -12.14
CA GLU A 189 -12.36 13.47 -10.87
C GLU A 189 -10.91 13.19 -10.45
N ILE A 190 -10.43 11.96 -10.62
CA ILE A 190 -9.04 11.60 -10.27
C ILE A 190 -8.07 12.38 -11.15
N VAL A 191 -8.28 12.36 -12.46
CA VAL A 191 -7.40 12.99 -13.44
C VAL A 191 -7.37 14.51 -13.26
N GLU A 192 -8.53 15.13 -13.02
CA GLU A 192 -8.65 16.56 -12.72
C GLU A 192 -7.89 16.93 -11.43
N ARG A 193 -8.16 16.23 -10.33
CA ARG A 193 -7.51 16.51 -9.03
C ARG A 193 -6.00 16.33 -9.12
N VAL A 194 -5.50 15.27 -9.74
CA VAL A 194 -4.05 15.06 -9.92
C VAL A 194 -3.42 16.21 -10.73
N GLY A 195 -4.13 16.76 -11.71
CA GLY A 195 -3.70 17.93 -12.47
C GLY A 195 -3.54 19.21 -11.62
N HIS A 196 -4.21 19.30 -10.49
CA HIS A 196 -4.12 20.42 -9.56
C HIS A 196 -3.05 20.26 -8.47
N ILE A 197 -2.29 19.15 -8.45
CA ILE A 197 -1.15 19.01 -7.54
C ILE A 197 -0.07 20.04 -7.93
N GLY A 198 0.21 20.97 -7.02
CA GLY A 198 1.27 21.96 -7.19
C GLY A 198 2.66 21.34 -7.25
N GLY A 199 3.57 21.96 -8.00
CA GLY A 199 4.96 21.51 -8.12
C GLY A 199 5.19 20.33 -9.05
N LEU A 200 4.15 19.76 -9.67
CA LEU A 200 4.33 18.83 -10.78
C LEU A 200 4.88 19.57 -11.99
N GLY A 201 6.14 19.28 -12.34
CA GLY A 201 6.81 19.88 -13.48
C GLY A 201 6.21 19.42 -14.82
N TYR A 202 6.50 20.17 -15.87
CA TYR A 202 6.18 19.76 -17.23
C TYR A 202 6.96 18.47 -17.60
N HIS A 203 6.34 17.54 -18.31
CA HIS A 203 6.83 16.17 -18.57
C HIS A 203 6.96 15.25 -17.34
N THR A 204 6.10 15.43 -16.34
CA THR A 204 6.06 14.50 -15.20
C THR A 204 5.42 13.19 -15.63
N VAL A 205 6.15 12.09 -15.45
CA VAL A 205 5.60 10.75 -15.70
C VAL A 205 4.63 10.39 -14.59
N VAL A 206 3.43 9.95 -14.99
CA VAL A 206 2.40 9.46 -14.08
C VAL A 206 2.26 7.95 -14.27
N TYR A 207 2.79 7.18 -13.33
CA TYR A 207 2.58 5.74 -13.29
C TYR A 207 1.17 5.43 -12.76
N VAL A 208 0.31 4.87 -13.61
CA VAL A 208 -1.09 4.57 -13.29
C VAL A 208 -1.19 3.09 -12.89
N ALA A 209 -1.23 2.85 -11.58
CA ALA A 209 -1.43 1.51 -11.00
C ALA A 209 -2.93 1.16 -11.00
N VAL A 210 -3.31 0.27 -11.91
CA VAL A 210 -4.69 -0.20 -12.12
C VAL A 210 -4.78 -1.72 -12.13
N ALA A 211 -5.96 -2.23 -11.80
CA ALA A 211 -6.30 -3.64 -11.96
C ALA A 211 -6.19 -4.09 -13.43
N ASP A 212 -5.85 -5.36 -13.63
CA ASP A 212 -5.64 -5.93 -14.97
C ASP A 212 -6.87 -5.79 -15.89
N SER A 213 -8.07 -5.80 -15.33
CA SER A 213 -9.32 -5.62 -16.07
C SER A 213 -9.47 -4.23 -16.72
N LEU A 214 -8.68 -3.25 -16.28
CA LEU A 214 -8.70 -1.88 -16.80
C LEU A 214 -7.62 -1.62 -17.86
N LEU A 215 -6.71 -2.57 -18.12
CA LEU A 215 -5.60 -2.38 -19.08
C LEU A 215 -6.07 -2.34 -20.54
N GLU A 216 -7.28 -2.84 -20.81
CA GLU A 216 -7.89 -2.81 -22.14
C GLU A 216 -8.74 -1.54 -22.36
N ASP A 217 -8.92 -0.70 -21.34
CA ASP A 217 -9.62 0.56 -21.46
C ASP A 217 -8.63 1.68 -21.86
N PRO A 218 -8.63 2.14 -23.13
CA PRO A 218 -7.71 3.19 -23.57
C PRO A 218 -8.01 4.54 -22.90
N SER A 219 -9.20 4.72 -22.32
CA SER A 219 -9.63 5.97 -21.72
C SER A 219 -8.92 6.26 -20.39
N ILE A 220 -8.28 5.28 -19.76
CA ILE A 220 -7.50 5.42 -18.52
C ILE A 220 -6.35 6.43 -18.68
N LEU A 221 -5.78 6.50 -19.89
CA LEU A 221 -4.62 7.34 -20.18
C LEU A 221 -4.99 8.66 -20.86
N SER A 222 -6.28 9.00 -20.96
CA SER A 222 -6.75 10.25 -21.57
C SER A 222 -7.26 11.26 -20.53
N GLY A 223 -7.31 12.53 -20.92
CA GLY A 223 -7.86 13.62 -20.10
C GLY A 223 -6.88 14.25 -19.10
N TRP A 224 -5.64 13.76 -19.05
CA TRP A 224 -4.62 14.29 -18.14
C TRP A 224 -4.20 15.71 -18.51
N LYS A 225 -3.95 16.53 -17.48
CA LYS A 225 -3.45 17.90 -17.65
C LYS A 225 -2.19 17.91 -18.50
N GLU A 226 -2.07 18.94 -19.34
CA GLU A 226 -0.90 19.15 -20.19
C GLU A 226 0.41 19.08 -19.38
N GLY A 227 1.39 18.36 -19.93
CA GLY A 227 2.66 18.08 -19.26
C GLY A 227 2.67 16.82 -18.39
N LEU A 228 1.53 16.23 -18.04
CA LEU A 228 1.48 14.92 -17.38
C LEU A 228 1.50 13.79 -18.42
N LEU A 229 2.35 12.79 -18.20
CA LEU A 229 2.58 11.68 -19.12
C LEU A 229 2.13 10.36 -18.47
N PRO A 230 0.85 9.97 -18.63
CA PRO A 230 0.30 8.79 -17.98
C PRO A 230 0.73 7.49 -18.66
N PHE A 231 1.16 6.52 -17.87
CA PHE A 231 1.44 5.15 -18.34
C PHE A 231 0.94 4.13 -17.32
N GLU A 232 0.14 3.17 -17.78
CA GLU A 232 -0.06 1.90 -17.07
C GLU A 232 0.92 0.84 -17.57
N LYS A 233 1.07 -0.26 -16.84
CA LYS A 233 2.07 -1.33 -17.07
C LYS A 233 2.16 -1.87 -18.51
N LYS A 234 1.07 -1.92 -19.28
CA LYS A 234 1.03 -2.36 -20.68
C LYS A 234 1.61 -1.30 -21.61
N LYS A 235 1.17 -0.04 -21.55
CA LYS A 235 1.70 1.08 -22.35
C LYS A 235 3.09 1.53 -21.93
N LEU A 236 3.47 1.28 -20.68
CA LEU A 236 4.85 1.40 -20.20
C LEU A 236 5.79 0.37 -20.86
N GLY A 237 5.24 -0.72 -21.41
CA GLY A 237 6.00 -1.79 -22.06
C GLY A 237 6.60 -2.81 -21.09
N VAL A 238 6.06 -2.91 -19.87
CA VAL A 238 6.54 -3.83 -18.82
C VAL A 238 5.56 -4.97 -18.55
N TRP A 239 4.50 -5.14 -19.35
CA TRP A 239 3.50 -6.19 -19.13
C TRP A 239 4.07 -7.61 -19.09
N ASP A 240 5.17 -7.85 -19.81
CA ASP A 240 5.86 -9.13 -19.80
C ASP A 240 6.45 -9.51 -18.43
N ILE A 241 6.74 -8.51 -17.58
CA ILE A 241 7.09 -8.72 -16.17
C ILE A 241 5.86 -9.25 -15.43
N TYR A 242 4.75 -8.52 -15.52
CA TYR A 242 3.54 -8.80 -14.74
C TYR A 242 2.87 -10.11 -15.12
N LYS A 243 2.80 -10.45 -16.42
CA LYS A 243 2.08 -11.65 -16.90
C LYS A 243 2.67 -12.97 -16.39
N LYS A 244 3.92 -12.97 -15.89
CA LYS A 244 4.58 -14.13 -15.28
C LYS A 244 3.98 -14.53 -13.94
N TYR A 245 3.31 -13.60 -13.26
CA TYR A 245 2.97 -13.71 -11.85
C TYR A 245 1.46 -13.81 -11.61
N PRO A 246 1.03 -14.43 -10.51
CA PRO A 246 -0.36 -14.35 -10.04
C PRO A 246 -0.70 -12.94 -9.54
N TYR A 247 -1.99 -12.63 -9.45
CA TYR A 247 -2.52 -11.32 -9.05
C TYR A 247 -1.84 -10.71 -7.83
N LEU A 248 -1.68 -11.46 -6.72
CA LEU A 248 -1.08 -10.93 -5.49
C LEU A 248 0.38 -10.48 -5.68
N ILE A 249 1.14 -11.17 -6.52
CA ILE A 249 2.54 -10.81 -6.80
C ILE A 249 2.59 -9.61 -7.75
N LYS A 250 1.69 -9.52 -8.74
CA LYS A 250 1.52 -8.31 -9.55
C LYS A 250 1.25 -7.08 -8.68
N SER A 251 0.34 -7.21 -7.71
CA SER A 251 0.05 -6.17 -6.73
C SER A 251 1.24 -5.83 -5.86
N ALA A 252 2.09 -6.80 -5.47
CA ALA A 252 3.31 -6.53 -4.72
C ALA A 252 4.34 -5.72 -5.53
N ILE A 253 4.45 -5.96 -6.84
CA ILE A 253 5.28 -5.15 -7.74
C ILE A 253 4.72 -3.72 -7.80
N ASP A 254 3.41 -3.56 -8.02
CA ASP A 254 2.76 -2.23 -8.03
C ASP A 254 2.94 -1.51 -6.68
N TYR A 255 2.85 -2.23 -5.56
CA TYR A 255 3.07 -1.70 -4.22
C TYR A 255 4.47 -1.11 -4.07
N GLU A 256 5.50 -1.85 -4.48
CA GLU A 256 6.89 -1.41 -4.40
C GLU A 256 7.18 -0.21 -5.33
N VAL A 257 6.61 -0.22 -6.54
CA VAL A 257 6.73 0.92 -7.48
C VAL A 257 6.07 2.17 -6.89
N CYS A 258 4.88 2.05 -6.31
CA CYS A 258 4.20 3.17 -5.66
C CYS A 258 4.95 3.69 -4.43
N LEU A 259 5.57 2.82 -3.63
CA LEU A 259 6.40 3.23 -2.49
C LEU A 259 7.60 4.07 -2.92
N ARG A 260 8.22 3.76 -4.07
CA ARG A 260 9.40 4.44 -4.62
C ARG A 260 9.08 5.72 -5.39
N ALA A 261 7.80 6.06 -5.56
CA ALA A 261 7.36 7.25 -6.27
C ALA A 261 7.71 8.53 -5.52
N ASP A 262 8.05 9.57 -6.29
CA ASP A 262 8.37 10.89 -5.75
C ASP A 262 7.12 11.57 -5.16
N ALA A 263 5.93 11.28 -5.70
CA ALA A 263 4.65 11.53 -5.05
C ALA A 263 3.70 10.33 -5.26
N PHE A 264 2.86 10.05 -4.27
CA PHE A 264 1.85 8.99 -4.35
C PHE A 264 0.44 9.58 -4.25
N VAL A 265 -0.48 9.09 -5.07
CA VAL A 265 -1.90 9.48 -5.04
C VAL A 265 -2.75 8.22 -5.02
N GLY A 266 -3.66 8.12 -4.06
CA GLY A 266 -4.50 6.93 -3.89
C GLY A 266 -5.88 7.24 -3.33
N ASN A 267 -6.67 6.20 -3.09
CA ASN A 267 -7.98 6.31 -2.49
C ASN A 267 -7.87 6.00 -0.99
N SER A 268 -8.35 6.89 -0.11
CA SER A 268 -8.26 6.71 1.33
C SER A 268 -9.12 5.55 1.85
N PHE A 269 -10.01 4.96 1.03
CA PHE A 269 -10.75 3.73 1.33
C PHE A 269 -10.20 2.46 0.70
N SER A 270 -9.09 2.56 -0.04
CA SER A 270 -8.38 1.37 -0.51
C SER A 270 -7.37 0.91 0.53
N THR A 271 -7.47 -0.34 0.99
CA THR A 271 -6.45 -0.96 1.86
C THR A 271 -5.06 -0.90 1.22
N PHE A 272 -4.96 -1.14 -0.10
CA PHE A 272 -3.70 -1.03 -0.84
C PHE A 272 -3.06 0.36 -0.69
N SER A 273 -3.85 1.43 -0.90
CA SER A 273 -3.36 2.80 -0.74
C SER A 273 -3.03 3.12 0.72
N ASN A 274 -3.85 2.68 1.68
CA ASN A 274 -3.60 2.90 3.11
C ASN A 274 -2.26 2.28 3.55
N LEU A 275 -1.95 1.07 3.10
CA LEU A 275 -0.69 0.41 3.42
C LEU A 275 0.53 1.10 2.79
N ILE A 276 0.38 1.67 1.59
CA ILE A 276 1.45 2.48 0.96
C ILE A 276 1.69 3.75 1.78
N VAL A 277 0.63 4.46 2.16
CA VAL A 277 0.77 5.71 2.91
C VAL A 277 1.26 5.46 4.33
N LEU A 278 0.85 4.36 4.98
CA LEU A 278 1.38 3.92 6.28
C LEU A 278 2.90 3.75 6.22
N GLU A 279 3.40 3.00 5.24
CA GLU A 279 4.83 2.74 5.12
C GLU A 279 5.61 4.01 4.73
N ARG A 280 5.10 4.82 3.79
CA ARG A 280 5.71 6.12 3.44
C ARG A 280 5.77 7.05 4.65
N THR A 281 4.71 7.10 5.45
CA THR A 281 4.64 7.85 6.71
C THR A 281 5.70 7.39 7.69
N GLN A 282 5.82 6.07 7.92
CA GLN A 282 6.83 5.50 8.80
C GLN A 282 8.25 5.83 8.32
N ARG A 283 8.54 5.70 7.01
CA ARG A 283 9.83 6.06 6.41
C ARG A 283 10.17 7.54 6.62
N MET A 284 9.19 8.44 6.43
CA MET A 284 9.35 9.88 6.68
C MET A 284 9.67 10.20 8.14
N ILE A 285 8.94 9.59 9.09
CA ILE A 285 9.17 9.78 10.53
C ILE A 285 10.60 9.35 10.91
N ARG A 286 11.08 8.22 10.39
CA ARG A 286 12.46 7.75 10.62
C ARG A 286 13.53 8.69 10.08
N MET A 287 13.21 9.45 9.04
CA MET A 287 14.08 10.48 8.48
C MET A 287 14.03 11.80 9.26
N GLY A 288 13.31 11.85 10.38
CA GLY A 288 13.18 13.05 11.22
C GLY A 288 12.12 14.05 10.74
N VAL A 289 11.28 13.68 9.76
CA VAL A 289 10.19 14.54 9.29
C VAL A 289 9.05 14.48 10.31
N THR A 290 8.94 15.54 11.12
CA THR A 290 7.91 15.68 12.16
C THR A 290 6.72 16.54 11.74
N ARG A 291 6.85 17.30 10.63
CA ARG A 291 5.79 18.12 10.03
C ARG A 291 5.54 17.65 8.60
N SER A 292 4.38 17.03 8.38
CA SER A 292 4.04 16.31 7.15
C SER A 292 3.11 17.08 6.20
N CYS A 293 2.63 18.27 6.58
CA CYS A 293 1.66 19.05 5.80
C CYS A 293 2.23 20.36 5.21
N GLY A 294 3.55 20.59 5.35
CA GLY A 294 4.24 21.78 4.82
C GLY A 294 4.32 21.81 3.29
N VAL A 295 4.95 22.85 2.76
CA VAL A 295 5.10 23.07 1.31
C VAL A 295 6.23 22.21 0.70
N ASP A 296 7.21 21.81 1.52
CA ASP A 296 8.43 21.10 1.10
C ASP A 296 8.54 19.69 1.71
N VAL A 297 7.48 18.89 1.60
CA VAL A 297 7.49 17.51 2.12
C VAL A 297 8.19 16.60 1.12
N ARG A 298 9.25 15.92 1.56
CA ARG A 298 9.90 14.87 0.77
C ARG A 298 8.97 13.65 0.70
N TRP A 299 8.52 13.30 -0.50
CA TRP A 299 7.61 12.17 -0.78
C TRP A 299 6.17 12.36 -0.31
N PRO A 300 5.46 13.40 -0.78
CA PRO A 300 4.07 13.61 -0.40
C PRO A 300 3.18 12.44 -0.86
N SER A 301 2.11 12.24 -0.11
CA SER A 301 1.02 11.31 -0.44
C SER A 301 -0.29 12.09 -0.45
N TYR A 302 -1.23 11.68 -1.29
CA TYR A 302 -2.51 12.38 -1.46
C TYR A 302 -3.69 11.40 -1.58
N ALA A 303 -4.83 11.79 -1.01
CA ALA A 303 -6.10 11.09 -1.14
C ALA A 303 -6.96 11.78 -2.20
N TYR A 304 -7.11 11.16 -3.38
CA TYR A 304 -7.86 11.79 -4.47
C TYR A 304 -9.35 11.87 -4.22
N ASN A 305 -9.92 11.05 -3.33
CA ASN A 305 -11.35 11.00 -3.05
C ASN A 305 -11.83 12.16 -2.18
N ILE A 306 -10.90 12.86 -1.52
CA ILE A 306 -11.19 14.03 -0.69
C ILE A 306 -10.64 15.26 -1.42
N LEU A 307 -11.49 16.27 -1.59
CA LEU A 307 -11.10 17.53 -2.21
C LEU A 307 -10.18 18.30 -1.26
N GLY A 308 -9.00 18.65 -1.74
CA GLY A 308 -8.01 19.42 -1.00
C GLY A 308 -7.83 20.84 -1.53
N GLU A 309 -6.73 21.45 -1.11
CA GLU A 309 -6.35 22.81 -1.49
C GLU A 309 -6.22 22.98 -3.02
N ALA A 310 -6.53 24.18 -3.51
CA ALA A 310 -6.44 24.55 -4.94
C ALA A 310 -7.19 23.60 -5.91
N GLY A 311 -8.21 22.88 -5.43
CA GLY A 311 -8.99 21.93 -6.23
C GLY A 311 -8.27 20.60 -6.48
N GLY A 312 -7.16 20.34 -5.80
CA GLY A 312 -6.39 19.09 -5.89
C GLY A 312 -6.87 18.01 -4.93
N PRO A 313 -6.15 16.88 -4.84
CA PRO A 313 -6.40 15.85 -3.85
C PRO A 313 -5.92 16.31 -2.46
N GLN A 314 -6.60 15.87 -1.41
CA GLN A 314 -6.20 16.19 -0.03
C GLN A 314 -4.83 15.56 0.27
N LYS A 315 -3.94 16.32 0.92
CA LYS A 315 -2.68 15.77 1.44
C LYS A 315 -2.97 14.67 2.45
N TRP A 316 -2.18 13.61 2.43
CA TRP A 316 -2.47 12.42 3.21
C TRP A 316 -1.22 11.94 3.93
N PHE A 317 -1.29 11.99 5.25
CA PHE A 317 -0.35 11.33 6.14
C PHE A 317 -1.10 10.38 7.08
N THR A 318 -0.51 9.24 7.41
CA THR A 318 -1.15 8.27 8.30
C THR A 318 -1.08 8.75 9.74
N ASP A 319 -2.22 8.75 10.45
CA ASP A 319 -2.24 9.03 11.87
C ASP A 319 -1.65 7.86 12.67
N MET A 320 -0.43 8.04 13.14
CA MET A 320 0.31 7.03 13.91
C MET A 320 -0.15 6.94 15.37
N SER A 321 -1.02 7.84 15.84
CA SER A 321 -1.56 7.83 17.20
C SER A 321 -2.77 6.91 17.37
N GLY A 322 -3.32 6.38 16.27
CA GLY A 322 -4.43 5.45 16.27
C GLY A 322 -4.16 4.24 17.16
N SER A 323 -5.05 3.99 18.12
CA SER A 323 -4.97 2.85 19.05
C SER A 323 -5.31 1.51 18.39
N SER A 324 -5.71 1.52 17.12
CA SER A 324 -6.21 0.38 16.37
C SER A 324 -5.97 0.59 14.87
N LEU A 325 -5.52 -0.45 14.16
CA LEU A 325 -5.35 -0.41 12.70
C LEU A 325 -6.68 -0.22 11.96
N GLN A 326 -7.82 -0.51 12.61
CA GLN A 326 -9.14 -0.22 12.07
C GLN A 326 -9.28 1.24 11.61
N ALA A 327 -8.55 2.17 12.26
CA ALA A 327 -8.49 3.57 11.87
C ALA A 327 -8.06 3.81 10.42
N ILE A 328 -7.38 2.84 9.79
CA ILE A 328 -6.89 2.92 8.40
C ILE A 328 -7.22 1.68 7.54
N SER A 329 -7.49 0.50 8.12
CA SER A 329 -7.69 -0.77 7.38
C SER A 329 -8.87 -0.75 6.39
N TYR A 330 -9.98 -0.11 6.77
CA TYR A 330 -11.26 -0.13 6.03
C TYR A 330 -11.63 1.20 5.39
N GLY A 331 -10.67 2.11 5.37
CA GLY A 331 -10.85 3.44 4.85
C GLY A 331 -11.29 4.47 5.88
N SER A 332 -10.80 5.69 5.68
CA SER A 332 -11.04 6.78 6.60
C SER A 332 -11.00 8.12 5.86
N ASN A 333 -11.87 9.03 6.30
CA ASN A 333 -11.75 10.45 5.99
C ASN A 333 -10.86 11.18 6.99
N ASN A 334 -10.49 10.54 8.11
CA ASN A 334 -9.54 11.06 9.08
C ASN A 334 -8.11 10.85 8.56
N ILE A 335 -7.79 11.54 7.48
CA ILE A 335 -6.43 11.65 6.97
C ILE A 335 -5.77 12.84 7.65
N SER A 336 -4.53 12.68 8.09
CA SER A 336 -3.81 13.79 8.70
C SER A 336 -3.27 14.72 7.60
N CYS A 337 -3.37 16.02 7.87
CA CYS A 337 -3.44 17.16 6.94
C CYS A 337 -4.89 17.50 6.53
#